data_AF-A0A1Y1VEB3-F1
#
_entry.id   AF-A0A1Y1VEB3-F1
#
_cell.length_a   1.000
_cell.length_b   1.000
_cell.length_c   1.000
_cell.angle_alpha   90.00
_cell.angle_beta   90.00
_cell.angle_gamma   90.00
#
_symmetry.space_group_name_H-M   'P 1'
#
loop_
_entity.id
_entity.type
_entity.pdbx_description
1 polymer ?
#
loop_
_entity_poly.entity_id
_entity_poly.type
_entity_poly.pdbx_seq_one_letter_code
_entity_poly.pdbx_strand_id
1 'polypeptide(L)'
;MTEQPIQHIEVKNKRRRRKLNRNRKENSNEDSVQLLVKDETLDIPSIEGNNSLSNFDLNPLKKEKEFMLKVFFNLWTVLLGAIFIATFVISTYHDSKIDPSNVKTTLILFSIDGFRREYLDRKKTPTLATIAEYGVSAEYMISQFPTETFPNHYSIITGLFPESHGIVSNVFYDPKLNATFDYTDPNCAKDPDGKWFKGEPLWVTANKNGHKTASLMWVGSETMINGEKPNYVVPFGEMDLDEKVDAIFEWLQLPAKDRPSFISVYIPDLDTVGHEKGPSSNDITRKLVEIDQMFAKFISKLEDSELINFIDIMVVSDHGMSDTEPSKALFIDDYLDMKKVDVFDTYPMATIQPKNISDINLVYDKLLNASRVGNETLYKVWITNENEGKSDYLIPERYHYSSLINERISPIVTVPKPPYTWVTKKDFNKETFPRGVHGYENTIDDMKAIFLARGPSFQKKVNFTMEPFANTELYEVMCRILRIKSAPNNSTESGRALFDKVLNI
;
A
#
# COMPACT_ATOMS: atom_id res chain seq x y z
N MET A 1 22.52 -26.76 -16.07
CA MET A 1 21.45 -25.80 -16.40
C MET A 1 20.14 -26.56 -16.31
N THR A 2 19.42 -26.39 -15.22
CA THR A 2 18.16 -27.07 -14.94
C THR A 2 17.17 -25.99 -14.53
N GLU A 3 16.22 -25.71 -15.42
CA GLU A 3 15.10 -24.80 -15.21
C GLU A 3 14.13 -25.39 -14.17
N GLN A 4 13.66 -24.57 -13.24
CA GLN A 4 12.51 -24.88 -12.38
C GLN A 4 11.34 -23.95 -12.76
N PRO A 5 10.09 -24.43 -12.79
CA PRO A 5 8.95 -23.65 -13.24
C PRO A 5 8.41 -22.74 -12.12
N ILE A 6 8.11 -21.50 -12.50
CA ILE A 6 7.43 -20.48 -11.70
C ILE A 6 5.95 -20.89 -11.57
N GLN A 7 5.47 -21.13 -10.34
CA GLN A 7 4.06 -21.34 -10.07
C GLN A 7 3.32 -19.99 -10.00
N HIS A 8 2.43 -19.76 -10.97
CA HIS A 8 1.40 -18.72 -10.90
C HIS A 8 0.26 -19.18 -9.99
N ILE A 9 -0.03 -18.44 -8.92
CA ILE A 9 -1.26 -18.60 -8.14
C ILE A 9 -2.31 -17.65 -8.73
N GLU A 10 -3.32 -18.24 -9.37
CA GLU A 10 -4.45 -17.55 -9.98
C GLU A 10 -5.53 -17.27 -8.91
N VAL A 11 -5.70 -16.00 -8.53
CA VAL A 11 -6.76 -15.57 -7.62
C VAL A 11 -8.10 -15.54 -8.37
N LYS A 12 -9.01 -16.46 -8.03
CA LYS A 12 -10.35 -16.59 -8.62
C LYS A 12 -11.26 -15.42 -8.21
N ASN A 13 -11.37 -14.42 -9.07
CA ASN A 13 -12.38 -13.37 -9.00
C ASN A 13 -13.78 -13.91 -9.39
N LYS A 14 -14.64 -14.18 -8.39
CA LYS A 14 -16.04 -14.57 -8.64
C LYS A 14 -16.97 -13.35 -8.58
N ARG A 15 -17.23 -12.78 -9.77
CA ARG A 15 -18.26 -11.75 -10.02
C ARG A 15 -19.63 -12.16 -9.46
N ARG A 16 -20.25 -11.30 -8.63
CA ARG A 16 -21.70 -11.26 -8.38
C ARG A 16 -22.29 -10.01 -9.05
N ARG A 17 -22.85 -10.19 -10.25
CA ARG A 17 -23.86 -9.28 -10.84
C ARG A 17 -25.09 -10.11 -11.19
N ARG A 18 -26.27 -9.54 -10.90
CA ARG A 18 -27.66 -9.95 -11.19
C ARG A 18 -28.43 -10.58 -10.02
N LYS A 19 -29.24 -9.74 -9.35
CA LYS A 19 -30.71 -9.79 -9.44
C LYS A 19 -31.34 -8.61 -8.69
N LEU A 20 -31.58 -7.52 -9.41
CA LEU A 20 -32.77 -6.68 -9.20
C LEU A 20 -33.79 -7.09 -10.28
N ASN A 21 -35.07 -6.96 -9.94
CA ASN A 21 -36.28 -7.29 -10.73
C ASN A 21 -36.81 -8.72 -10.57
N ARG A 22 -37.69 -8.92 -9.58
CA ARG A 22 -39.16 -8.97 -9.80
C ARG A 22 -39.86 -9.47 -8.52
N ASN A 23 -40.56 -8.55 -7.85
CA ASN A 23 -41.66 -8.86 -6.94
C ASN A 23 -42.95 -8.41 -7.62
N ARG A 24 -43.85 -9.33 -7.97
CA ARG A 24 -45.32 -9.26 -7.72
C ARG A 24 -46.09 -10.37 -8.44
N LYS A 25 -46.97 -11.01 -7.63
CA LYS A 25 -48.28 -11.63 -7.94
C LYS A 25 -48.25 -12.95 -8.74
N GLU A 26 -49.06 -13.97 -8.46
CA GLU A 26 -50.24 -14.16 -7.60
C GLU A 26 -50.55 -15.68 -7.47
N ASN A 27 -50.93 -16.12 -6.26
CA ASN A 27 -51.98 -17.07 -5.82
C ASN A 27 -52.29 -18.48 -6.40
N SER A 28 -52.78 -19.31 -5.44
CA SER A 28 -53.68 -20.50 -5.47
C SER A 28 -53.01 -21.86 -5.74
N ASN A 29 -53.21 -22.98 -5.01
CA ASN A 29 -54.21 -23.51 -4.04
C ASN A 29 -53.50 -24.57 -3.12
N GLU A 30 -53.80 -24.68 -1.81
CA GLU A 30 -54.69 -25.69 -1.12
C GLU A 30 -54.45 -27.16 -1.58
N ASP A 31 -54.34 -28.22 -0.75
CA ASP A 31 -54.76 -28.49 0.63
C ASP A 31 -54.26 -29.88 1.16
N SER A 32 -54.28 -30.08 2.49
CA SER A 32 -54.45 -31.34 3.31
C SER A 32 -53.48 -32.55 3.13
N VAL A 33 -52.80 -33.19 4.12
CA VAL A 33 -53.02 -33.69 5.51
C VAL A 33 -53.61 -35.13 5.65
N GLN A 34 -52.85 -35.97 6.38
CA GLN A 34 -53.18 -37.23 7.13
C GLN A 34 -53.37 -38.57 6.36
N LEU A 35 -52.55 -39.62 6.60
CA LEU A 35 -52.44 -40.60 7.72
C LEU A 35 -53.44 -41.77 7.64
N LEU A 36 -52.93 -43.02 7.73
CA LEU A 36 -53.49 -44.30 8.25
C LEU A 36 -52.89 -45.48 7.43
N VAL A 37 -52.06 -46.38 7.99
CA VAL A 37 -52.32 -47.54 8.90
C VAL A 37 -52.64 -48.86 8.16
N LYS A 38 -51.76 -49.86 8.38
CA LYS A 38 -51.96 -51.35 8.45
C LYS A 38 -52.53 -52.08 7.21
N ASP A 39 -52.35 -53.38 6.96
CA ASP A 39 -52.02 -54.55 7.80
C ASP A 39 -51.42 -55.69 6.95
N GLU A 40 -50.98 -56.73 7.66
CA GLU A 40 -50.41 -58.03 7.27
C GLU A 40 -51.26 -58.89 6.31
N THR A 41 -50.61 -59.83 5.60
CA THR A 41 -51.07 -61.24 5.48
C THR A 41 -49.92 -62.21 5.16
N LEU A 42 -49.96 -63.35 5.86
CA LEU A 42 -49.14 -64.56 5.77
C LEU A 42 -49.59 -65.48 4.61
N ASP A 43 -48.66 -66.31 4.11
CA ASP A 43 -48.95 -67.57 3.41
C ASP A 43 -47.89 -68.64 3.74
N ILE A 44 -48.33 -69.88 3.96
CA ILE A 44 -47.55 -71.13 4.16
C ILE A 44 -48.45 -72.31 3.67
N PRO A 45 -48.00 -73.56 3.38
CA PRO A 45 -46.74 -74.15 2.89
C PRO A 45 -46.92 -75.08 1.64
N SER A 46 -45.81 -75.63 1.14
CA SER A 46 -45.75 -77.04 0.72
C SER A 46 -44.43 -77.71 1.13
N ILE A 47 -44.51 -79.00 1.49
CA ILE A 47 -43.45 -79.85 2.06
C ILE A 47 -43.03 -80.87 1.00
N GLU A 48 -41.72 -81.11 0.84
CA GLU A 48 -41.18 -82.41 0.44
C GLU A 48 -39.83 -82.63 1.15
N GLY A 49 -39.64 -83.83 1.70
CA GLY A 49 -38.51 -84.15 2.57
C GLY A 49 -37.37 -84.86 1.88
N ASN A 50 -36.24 -84.95 2.58
CA ASN A 50 -35.36 -86.12 2.53
C ASN A 50 -34.42 -86.19 3.74
N ASN A 51 -34.21 -87.41 4.22
CA ASN A 51 -33.36 -87.78 5.34
C ASN A 51 -31.87 -87.65 5.00
N SER A 52 -31.04 -87.19 5.95
CA SER A 52 -29.85 -87.94 6.41
C SER A 52 -29.26 -87.32 7.67
N LEU A 53 -28.89 -88.20 8.61
CA LEU A 53 -28.24 -87.89 9.88
C LEU A 53 -26.82 -87.35 9.67
N SER A 54 -26.43 -86.29 10.38
CA SER A 54 -25.12 -86.23 11.06
C SER A 54 -25.04 -85.09 12.10
N ASN A 55 -24.53 -85.48 13.27
CA ASN A 55 -23.81 -84.68 14.27
C ASN A 55 -24.56 -83.55 15.00
N PHE A 56 -25.06 -83.91 16.19
CA PHE A 56 -25.21 -82.98 17.32
C PHE A 56 -23.84 -82.41 17.71
N ASP A 57 -23.64 -81.11 17.52
CA ASP A 57 -22.49 -80.38 18.06
C ASP A 57 -22.87 -79.77 19.42
N LEU A 58 -22.30 -80.36 20.48
CA LEU A 58 -22.44 -79.94 21.88
C LEU A 58 -21.41 -78.84 22.19
N ASN A 59 -21.74 -77.56 21.92
CA ASN A 59 -21.36 -76.43 22.79
C ASN A 59 -21.90 -75.05 22.30
N PRO A 60 -23.09 -74.62 22.75
CA PRO A 60 -23.59 -73.25 22.50
C PRO A 60 -22.68 -72.17 23.09
N LEU A 61 -22.04 -72.47 24.22
CA LEU A 61 -21.20 -71.55 24.99
C LEU A 61 -19.88 -71.15 24.29
N LYS A 62 -19.40 -71.94 23.32
CA LYS A 62 -18.13 -71.65 22.63
C LYS A 62 -18.31 -70.67 21.47
N LYS A 63 -19.41 -70.81 20.71
CA LYS A 63 -19.77 -69.87 19.63
C LYS A 63 -20.17 -68.49 20.17
N GLU A 64 -20.88 -68.43 21.30
CA GLU A 64 -21.18 -67.15 21.96
C GLU A 64 -19.92 -66.46 22.49
N LYS A 65 -18.98 -67.21 23.09
CA LYS A 65 -17.69 -66.63 23.52
C LYS A 65 -16.85 -66.12 22.36
N GLU A 66 -16.78 -66.85 21.24
CA GLU A 66 -16.06 -66.39 20.04
C GLU A 66 -16.73 -65.19 19.37
N PHE A 67 -18.06 -65.15 19.36
CA PHE A 67 -18.83 -64.00 18.85
C PHE A 67 -18.60 -62.76 19.73
N MET A 68 -18.69 -62.91 21.06
CA MET A 68 -18.43 -61.84 22.01
C MET A 68 -16.97 -61.37 21.92
N LEU A 69 -15.98 -62.27 21.79
CA LEU A 69 -14.59 -61.88 21.58
C LEU A 69 -14.39 -61.06 20.30
N LYS A 70 -15.04 -61.43 19.20
CA LYS A 70 -14.99 -60.68 17.93
C LYS A 70 -15.64 -59.30 18.06
N VAL A 71 -16.75 -59.21 18.77
CA VAL A 71 -17.42 -57.92 19.06
C VAL A 71 -16.53 -57.04 19.92
N PHE A 72 -15.93 -57.59 20.99
CA PHE A 72 -14.97 -56.85 21.83
C PHE A 72 -13.73 -56.42 21.04
N PHE A 73 -13.17 -57.29 20.19
CA PHE A 73 -12.02 -56.96 19.36
C PHE A 73 -12.33 -55.85 18.35
N ASN A 74 -13.51 -55.89 17.71
CA ASN A 74 -13.95 -54.85 16.77
C ASN A 74 -14.28 -53.52 17.47
N LEU A 75 -14.84 -53.56 18.68
CA LEU A 75 -15.03 -52.35 19.50
C LEU A 75 -13.69 -51.75 19.92
N TRP A 76 -12.71 -52.58 20.28
CA TRP A 76 -11.36 -52.12 20.61
C TRP A 76 -10.62 -51.51 19.42
N THR A 77 -10.75 -52.07 18.22
CA THR A 77 -10.12 -51.50 17.02
C THR A 77 -10.74 -50.16 16.61
N VAL A 78 -12.06 -50.01 16.74
CA VAL A 78 -12.75 -48.72 16.52
C VAL A 78 -12.34 -47.69 17.57
N LEU A 79 -12.24 -48.09 18.84
CA LEU A 79 -11.81 -47.19 19.93
C LEU A 79 -10.36 -46.72 19.73
N LEU A 80 -9.45 -47.63 19.36
CA LEU A 80 -8.05 -47.30 19.06
C LEU A 80 -7.93 -46.40 17.82
N GLY A 81 -8.74 -46.64 16.78
CA GLY A 81 -8.82 -45.77 15.61
C GLY A 81 -9.31 -44.35 15.96
N ALA A 82 -10.33 -44.24 16.82
CA ALA A 82 -10.85 -42.95 17.28
C ALA A 82 -9.83 -42.20 18.16
N ILE A 83 -9.09 -42.90 19.03
CA ILE A 83 -8.01 -42.31 19.83
C ILE A 83 -6.88 -41.83 18.92
N PHE A 84 -6.51 -42.61 17.90
CA PHE A 84 -5.46 -42.23 16.94
C PHE A 84 -5.85 -41.01 16.10
N ILE A 85 -7.12 -40.91 15.66
CA ILE A 85 -7.63 -39.73 14.96
C ILE A 85 -7.65 -38.53 15.90
N ALA A 86 -8.10 -38.70 17.15
CA ALA A 86 -8.12 -37.62 18.12
C ALA A 86 -6.71 -37.11 18.44
N THR A 87 -5.72 -37.99 18.64
CA THR A 87 -4.33 -37.58 18.86
C THR A 87 -3.68 -36.97 17.62
N PHE A 88 -4.02 -37.44 16.41
CA PHE A 88 -3.55 -36.84 15.16
C PHE A 88 -4.15 -35.45 14.92
N VAL A 89 -5.44 -35.25 15.23
CA VAL A 89 -6.10 -33.94 15.14
C VAL A 89 -5.56 -32.99 16.21
N ILE A 90 -5.33 -33.47 17.44
CA ILE A 90 -4.71 -32.66 18.50
C ILE A 90 -3.27 -32.31 18.14
N SER A 91 -2.49 -33.24 17.57
CA SER A 91 -1.11 -33.00 17.13
C SER A 91 -1.04 -31.98 15.99
N THR A 92 -1.96 -32.05 15.02
CA THR A 92 -2.01 -31.09 13.90
C THR A 92 -2.57 -29.73 14.32
N TYR A 93 -3.42 -29.67 15.35
CA TYR A 93 -3.90 -28.41 15.93
C TYR A 93 -2.84 -27.74 16.82
N HIS A 94 -2.03 -28.51 17.54
CA HIS A 94 -1.00 -27.97 18.43
C HIS A 94 0.27 -27.50 17.70
N ASP A 95 0.49 -27.96 16.46
CA ASP A 95 1.63 -27.56 15.61
C ASP A 95 1.40 -26.26 14.81
N SER A 96 0.31 -25.54 15.10
CA SER A 96 -0.02 -24.23 14.51
C SER A 96 0.42 -23.04 15.35
N LYS A 97 1.03 -23.27 16.52
CA LYS A 97 1.65 -22.19 17.31
C LYS A 97 2.99 -21.83 16.69
N ILE A 98 3.06 -20.63 16.10
CA ILE A 98 4.28 -20.03 15.58
C ILE A 98 5.34 -20.07 16.69
N ASP A 99 6.45 -20.79 16.47
CA ASP A 99 7.61 -20.79 17.37
C ASP A 99 8.20 -19.36 17.45
N PRO A 100 8.10 -18.68 18.61
CA PRO A 100 8.57 -17.30 18.77
C PRO A 100 10.06 -17.12 18.51
N SER A 101 10.87 -18.18 18.65
CA SER A 101 12.32 -18.15 18.44
C SER A 101 12.74 -18.14 16.96
N ASN A 102 11.81 -18.48 16.05
CA ASN A 102 12.01 -18.50 14.60
C ASN A 102 11.39 -17.30 13.87
N VAL A 103 10.69 -16.40 14.57
CA VAL A 103 10.08 -15.23 13.94
C VAL A 103 11.13 -14.14 13.76
N LYS A 104 11.74 -14.08 12.57
CA LYS A 104 12.43 -12.87 12.12
C LYS A 104 11.43 -11.71 12.15
N THR A 105 11.85 -10.57 12.71
CA THR A 105 11.05 -9.36 12.71
C THR A 105 10.62 -8.99 11.29
N THR A 106 9.34 -8.67 11.10
CA THR A 106 8.83 -8.15 9.83
C THR A 106 8.59 -6.65 9.96
N LEU A 107 9.13 -5.87 9.03
CA LEU A 107 8.84 -4.45 8.88
C LEU A 107 7.62 -4.27 7.97
N ILE A 108 6.62 -3.52 8.45
CA ILE A 108 5.44 -3.14 7.68
C ILE A 108 5.40 -1.62 7.57
N LEU A 109 5.57 -1.13 6.35
CA LEU A 109 5.50 0.28 5.98
C LEU A 109 4.11 0.61 5.44
N PHE A 110 3.35 1.40 6.19
CA PHE A 110 2.08 1.97 5.75
C PHE A 110 2.31 3.39 5.27
N SER A 111 1.87 3.70 4.06
CA SER A 111 1.71 5.07 3.57
C SER A 111 0.24 5.42 3.47
N ILE A 112 -0.17 6.48 4.19
CA ILE A 112 -1.50 7.08 4.07
C ILE A 112 -1.35 8.32 3.20
N ASP A 113 -1.77 8.21 1.94
CA ASP A 113 -1.59 9.25 0.94
C ASP A 113 -2.24 10.57 1.39
N GLY A 114 -1.54 11.69 1.19
CA GLY A 114 -2.06 13.02 1.49
C GLY A 114 -2.38 13.27 2.96
N PHE A 115 -1.87 12.44 3.88
CA PHE A 115 -2.00 12.68 5.32
C PHE A 115 -1.11 13.86 5.73
N ARG A 116 -1.66 15.07 5.60
CA ARG A 116 -1.10 16.30 6.13
C ARG A 116 -0.90 16.18 7.65
N ARG A 117 0.29 16.56 8.15
CA ARG A 117 0.63 16.52 9.57
C ARG A 117 -0.43 17.18 10.47
N GLU A 118 -0.99 18.33 10.10
CA GLU A 118 -2.05 18.99 10.87
C GLU A 118 -3.22 18.06 11.24
N TYR A 119 -3.54 17.06 10.42
CA TYR A 119 -4.66 16.15 10.69
C TYR A 119 -4.52 15.36 12.01
N LEU A 120 -3.29 15.14 12.51
CA LEU A 120 -3.07 14.55 13.83
C LEU A 120 -3.64 15.44 14.96
N ASP A 121 -3.63 16.76 14.78
CA ASP A 121 -4.11 17.72 15.77
C ASP A 121 -5.64 17.71 15.93
N ARG A 122 -6.36 17.09 14.98
CA ARG A 122 -7.81 16.89 15.05
C ARG A 122 -8.21 15.88 16.13
N LYS A 123 -7.27 15.07 16.63
CA LYS A 123 -7.48 14.06 17.68
C LYS A 123 -8.59 13.07 17.32
N LYS A 124 -8.55 12.58 16.07
CA LYS A 124 -9.52 11.60 15.52
C LYS A 124 -8.90 10.25 15.22
N THR A 125 -7.60 10.11 15.48
CA THR A 125 -6.84 8.89 15.23
C THR A 125 -6.18 8.37 16.52
N PRO A 126 -6.97 7.91 17.51
CA PRO A 126 -6.44 7.46 18.80
C PRO A 126 -5.51 6.24 18.69
N THR A 127 -5.71 5.37 17.70
CA THR A 127 -4.81 4.22 17.47
C THR A 127 -3.46 4.68 16.94
N LEU A 128 -3.45 5.58 15.95
CA LEU A 128 -2.20 6.20 15.48
C LEU A 128 -1.51 6.98 16.61
N ALA A 129 -2.27 7.69 17.45
CA ALA A 129 -1.72 8.35 18.64
C ALA A 129 -1.07 7.36 19.61
N THR A 130 -1.62 6.15 19.76
CA THR A 130 -1.03 5.07 20.57
C THR A 130 0.26 4.52 19.95
N ILE A 131 0.35 4.43 18.62
CA ILE A 131 1.61 4.09 17.93
C ILE A 131 2.68 5.14 18.25
N ALA A 132 2.33 6.42 18.21
CA ALA A 132 3.21 7.53 18.56
C ALA A 132 3.63 7.50 20.04
N GLU A 133 2.67 7.34 20.95
CA GLU A 133 2.87 7.40 22.41
C GLU A 133 3.82 6.31 22.89
N TYR A 134 3.67 5.08 22.39
CA TYR A 134 4.48 3.92 22.79
C TYR A 134 5.62 3.59 21.81
N GLY A 135 5.94 4.53 20.93
CA GLY A 135 6.93 4.35 19.88
C GLY A 135 7.74 5.62 19.66
N VAL A 136 7.86 5.99 18.39
CA VAL A 136 8.64 7.12 17.92
C VAL A 136 7.78 7.90 16.94
N SER A 137 7.74 9.21 17.10
CA SER A 137 7.09 10.13 16.15
C SER A 137 8.07 11.23 15.78
N ALA A 138 7.83 11.93 14.68
CA ALA A 138 8.50 13.19 14.36
C ALA A 138 7.53 14.36 14.39
N GLU A 139 8.04 15.57 14.60
CA GLU A 139 7.22 16.79 14.50
C GLU A 139 6.51 16.86 13.14
N TYR A 140 7.26 16.57 12.07
CA TYR A 140 6.80 16.31 10.72
C TYR A 140 7.90 15.63 9.91
N MET A 141 7.51 14.96 8.83
CA MET A 141 8.44 14.51 7.80
C MET A 141 8.41 15.49 6.62
N ILE A 142 9.58 15.74 6.03
CA ILE A 142 9.76 16.65 4.89
C ILE A 142 9.75 15.81 3.61
N SER A 143 8.74 16.02 2.78
CA SER A 143 8.65 15.47 1.43
C SER A 143 9.69 16.12 0.51
N GLN A 144 10.10 15.41 -0.54
CA GLN A 144 10.88 15.98 -1.63
C GLN A 144 10.03 16.90 -2.50
N PHE A 145 10.69 17.82 -3.18
CA PHE A 145 10.06 18.66 -4.20
C PHE A 145 10.09 17.93 -5.57
N PRO A 146 8.96 17.90 -6.31
CA PRO A 146 7.64 18.39 -5.91
C PRO A 146 6.95 17.44 -4.93
N THR A 147 6.06 17.99 -4.08
CA THR A 147 5.36 17.21 -3.05
C THR A 147 4.18 16.42 -3.64
N GLU A 148 4.52 15.49 -4.53
CA GLU A 148 3.59 14.65 -5.27
C GLU A 148 3.78 13.18 -4.96
N THR A 149 2.73 12.41 -5.23
CA THR A 149 2.61 11.01 -4.85
C THR A 149 3.72 10.12 -5.38
N PHE A 150 3.91 10.06 -6.71
CA PHE A 150 4.87 9.15 -7.32
C PHE A 150 6.32 9.50 -6.95
N PRO A 151 6.76 10.77 -7.04
CA PRO A 151 8.10 11.16 -6.61
C PRO A 151 8.39 10.78 -5.15
N ASN A 152 7.48 11.07 -4.24
CA ASN A 152 7.73 10.91 -2.80
C ASN A 152 7.62 9.47 -2.32
N HIS A 153 6.65 8.69 -2.80
CA HIS A 153 6.60 7.26 -2.50
C HIS A 153 7.86 6.53 -2.99
N TYR A 154 8.39 6.96 -4.14
CA TYR A 154 9.61 6.37 -4.68
C TYR A 154 10.88 6.88 -3.97
N SER A 155 10.91 8.15 -3.54
CA SER A 155 11.96 8.68 -2.66
C SER A 155 12.04 7.92 -1.32
N ILE A 156 10.90 7.64 -0.67
CA ILE A 156 10.84 6.88 0.59
C ILE A 156 11.49 5.50 0.45
N ILE A 157 11.24 4.81 -0.67
CA ILE A 157 11.67 3.43 -0.85
C ILE A 157 13.05 3.29 -1.49
N THR A 158 13.65 4.37 -1.99
CA THR A 158 14.99 4.37 -2.62
C THR A 158 16.01 5.22 -1.86
N GLY A 159 15.54 6.16 -1.04
CA GLY A 159 16.36 7.17 -0.37
C GLY A 159 16.97 8.19 -1.32
N LEU A 160 16.48 8.27 -2.56
CA LEU A 160 17.01 9.15 -3.60
C LEU A 160 16.12 10.38 -3.77
N PHE A 161 16.70 11.48 -4.26
CA PHE A 161 15.94 12.62 -4.76
C PHE A 161 15.24 12.31 -6.10
N PRO A 162 14.14 13.01 -6.44
CA PRO A 162 13.45 12.87 -7.72
C PRO A 162 14.36 12.99 -8.95
N GLU A 163 15.29 13.94 -8.95
CA GLU A 163 16.28 14.09 -10.02
C GLU A 163 17.15 12.82 -10.19
N SER A 164 17.41 12.06 -9.12
CA SER A 164 18.24 10.86 -9.15
C SER A 164 17.46 9.60 -9.52
N HIS A 165 16.30 9.38 -8.90
CA HIS A 165 15.51 8.16 -9.12
C HIS A 165 14.64 8.20 -10.38
N GLY A 166 14.57 9.34 -11.06
CA GLY A 166 14.00 9.45 -12.41
C GLY A 166 12.50 9.75 -12.47
N ILE A 167 11.78 9.66 -11.36
CA ILE A 167 10.36 9.99 -11.26
C ILE A 167 10.27 11.41 -10.72
N VAL A 168 10.37 12.38 -11.62
CA VAL A 168 10.58 13.80 -11.27
C VAL A 168 9.28 14.54 -10.98
N SER A 169 8.15 13.95 -11.31
CA SER A 169 6.80 14.50 -11.18
C SER A 169 5.80 13.38 -11.52
N ASN A 170 4.51 13.59 -11.25
CA ASN A 170 3.41 12.74 -11.70
C ASN A 170 3.23 12.75 -13.23
N VAL A 171 3.61 13.83 -13.93
CA VAL A 171 3.58 13.93 -15.40
C VAL A 171 4.84 14.61 -15.93
N PHE A 172 5.63 13.92 -16.75
CA PHE A 172 6.85 14.51 -17.33
C PHE A 172 7.20 13.91 -18.69
N TYR A 173 7.98 14.63 -19.48
CA TYR A 173 8.51 14.15 -20.76
C TYR A 173 9.96 13.70 -20.62
N ASP A 174 10.30 12.55 -21.19
CA ASP A 174 11.68 12.08 -21.31
C ASP A 174 12.16 12.26 -22.76
N PRO A 175 13.12 13.17 -23.02
CA PRO A 175 13.62 13.43 -24.37
C PRO A 175 14.41 12.26 -24.98
N LYS A 176 15.02 11.38 -24.17
CA LYS A 176 15.74 10.20 -24.68
C LYS A 176 14.78 9.11 -25.12
N LEU A 177 13.71 8.90 -24.35
CA LEU A 177 12.65 7.95 -24.70
C LEU A 177 11.68 8.52 -25.74
N ASN A 178 11.68 9.84 -25.93
CA ASN A 178 10.70 10.58 -26.71
C ASN A 178 9.26 10.19 -26.34
N ALA A 179 9.00 10.15 -25.03
CA ALA A 179 7.74 9.69 -24.47
C ALA A 179 7.39 10.48 -23.20
N THR A 180 6.11 10.64 -22.95
CA THR A 180 5.58 11.25 -21.73
C THR A 180 5.20 10.17 -20.74
N PHE A 181 5.67 10.30 -19.51
CA PHE A 181 5.16 9.60 -18.36
C PHE A 181 3.92 10.33 -17.84
N ASP A 182 2.85 9.60 -17.60
CA ASP A 182 1.64 10.08 -16.93
C ASP A 182 1.21 8.99 -15.95
N TYR A 183 1.18 9.30 -14.65
CA TYR A 183 0.84 8.33 -13.61
C TYR A 183 -0.58 7.75 -13.76
N THR A 184 -1.47 8.43 -14.48
CA THR A 184 -2.83 7.95 -14.74
C THR A 184 -2.90 6.95 -15.90
N ASP A 185 -1.86 6.88 -16.75
CA ASP A 185 -1.72 5.83 -17.76
C ASP A 185 -1.21 4.54 -17.11
N PRO A 186 -2.00 3.44 -17.11
CA PRO A 186 -1.58 2.18 -16.51
C PRO A 186 -0.28 1.62 -17.10
N ASN A 187 0.05 1.90 -18.36
CA ASN A 187 1.31 1.44 -18.94
C ASN A 187 2.51 2.19 -18.37
N CYS A 188 2.34 3.47 -18.03
CA CYS A 188 3.37 4.27 -17.37
C CYS A 188 3.49 3.89 -15.89
N ALA A 189 2.36 3.81 -15.17
CA ALA A 189 2.34 3.48 -13.75
C ALA A 189 2.91 2.08 -13.44
N LYS A 190 2.60 1.07 -14.27
CA LYS A 190 3.10 -0.30 -14.10
C LYS A 190 4.49 -0.50 -14.71
N ASP A 191 4.79 0.26 -15.74
CA ASP A 191 6.07 0.25 -16.46
C ASP A 191 6.62 -1.17 -16.71
N PRO A 192 5.91 -2.04 -17.46
CA PRO A 192 6.31 -3.43 -17.61
C PRO A 192 7.72 -3.61 -18.21
N ASP A 193 8.21 -2.60 -18.93
CA ASP A 193 9.52 -2.57 -19.57
C ASP A 193 10.61 -1.89 -18.71
N GLY A 194 10.26 -1.34 -17.54
CA GLY A 194 11.21 -0.75 -16.58
C GLY A 194 11.96 0.48 -17.10
N LYS A 195 11.32 1.34 -17.91
CA LYS A 195 11.97 2.49 -18.55
C LYS A 195 11.97 3.78 -17.71
N TRP A 196 11.06 3.88 -16.74
CA TRP A 196 10.85 5.09 -15.96
C TRP A 196 11.59 5.05 -14.62
N PHE A 197 11.51 3.94 -13.90
CA PHE A 197 12.03 3.84 -12.54
C PHE A 197 13.54 3.56 -12.53
N LYS A 198 14.34 4.46 -11.93
CA LYS A 198 15.78 4.29 -11.71
C LYS A 198 16.08 3.97 -10.24
N GLY A 199 17.35 3.83 -9.88
CA GLY A 199 17.77 3.55 -8.51
C GLY A 199 17.50 2.11 -8.07
N GLU A 200 17.56 1.86 -6.77
CA GLU A 200 17.31 0.54 -6.19
C GLU A 200 16.29 0.65 -5.05
N PRO A 201 15.01 0.30 -5.28
CA PRO A 201 14.01 0.34 -4.24
C PRO A 201 14.23 -0.78 -3.22
N LEU A 202 13.77 -0.58 -1.99
CA LEU A 202 14.04 -1.44 -0.85
C LEU A 202 13.71 -2.91 -1.08
N TRP A 203 12.65 -3.22 -1.82
CA TRP A 203 12.33 -4.62 -2.13
C TRP A 203 13.41 -5.29 -2.98
N VAL A 204 14.05 -4.56 -3.90
CA VAL A 204 15.19 -5.07 -4.68
C VAL A 204 16.37 -5.33 -3.76
N THR A 205 16.72 -4.37 -2.89
CA THR A 205 17.82 -4.52 -1.93
C THR A 205 17.57 -5.69 -0.98
N ALA A 206 16.35 -5.84 -0.47
CA ALA A 206 15.97 -6.92 0.42
C ALA A 206 15.99 -8.29 -0.28
N ASN A 207 15.43 -8.40 -1.49
CA ASN A 207 15.45 -9.64 -2.27
C ASN A 207 16.88 -10.11 -2.57
N LYS A 208 17.77 -9.20 -3.00
CA LYS A 208 19.18 -9.48 -3.26
C LYS A 208 19.93 -9.99 -2.02
N ASN A 209 19.43 -9.66 -0.83
CA ASN A 209 19.97 -10.12 0.46
C ASN A 209 19.17 -11.30 1.05
N GLY A 210 18.36 -11.99 0.23
CA GLY A 210 17.68 -13.24 0.60
C GLY A 210 16.41 -13.04 1.45
N HIS A 211 15.89 -11.83 1.56
CA HIS A 211 14.58 -11.59 2.19
C HIS A 211 13.45 -11.85 1.22
N LYS A 212 12.29 -12.24 1.77
CA LYS A 212 11.02 -12.17 1.04
C LYS A 212 10.36 -10.82 1.27
N THR A 213 9.73 -10.29 0.24
CA THR A 213 9.10 -8.97 0.25
C THR A 213 7.69 -9.03 -0.31
N ALA A 214 6.81 -8.20 0.20
CA ALA A 214 5.45 -8.06 -0.31
C ALA A 214 5.06 -6.58 -0.47
N SER A 215 4.20 -6.30 -1.44
CA SER A 215 3.70 -4.95 -1.69
C SER A 215 2.20 -4.96 -1.97
N LEU A 216 1.46 -4.14 -1.22
CA LEU A 216 0.10 -3.72 -1.53
C LEU A 216 0.16 -2.34 -2.18
N MET A 217 0.11 -2.33 -3.52
CA MET A 217 -0.13 -1.13 -4.33
C MET A 217 0.93 -0.02 -4.22
N TRP A 218 2.15 -0.30 -3.76
CA TRP A 218 3.20 0.72 -3.69
C TRP A 218 3.69 1.14 -5.09
N VAL A 219 4.00 2.43 -5.27
CA VAL A 219 4.53 2.99 -6.52
C VAL A 219 5.79 2.23 -6.98
N GLY A 220 5.78 1.76 -8.24
CA GLY A 220 6.88 1.00 -8.84
C GLY A 220 6.95 -0.48 -8.45
N SER A 221 6.09 -0.96 -7.54
CA SER A 221 6.12 -2.36 -7.10
C SER A 221 5.61 -3.37 -8.13
N GLU A 222 4.89 -2.91 -9.15
CA GLU A 222 4.48 -3.73 -10.31
C GLU A 222 5.57 -3.84 -11.39
N THR A 223 6.62 -3.02 -11.28
CA THR A 223 7.70 -2.90 -12.27
C THR A 223 8.86 -3.84 -11.97
N MET A 224 9.48 -4.38 -13.02
CA MET A 224 10.74 -5.12 -12.88
C MET A 224 11.90 -4.12 -12.83
N ILE A 225 12.49 -3.91 -11.64
CA ILE A 225 13.54 -2.92 -11.41
C ILE A 225 14.82 -3.65 -11.03
N ASN A 226 15.89 -3.44 -11.82
CA ASN A 226 17.17 -4.14 -11.66
C ASN A 226 17.03 -5.68 -11.62
N GLY A 227 16.08 -6.22 -12.40
CA GLY A 227 15.79 -7.66 -12.49
C GLY A 227 14.98 -8.23 -11.32
N GLU A 228 14.46 -7.38 -10.44
CA GLU A 228 13.72 -7.77 -9.24
C GLU A 228 12.37 -7.04 -9.13
N LYS A 229 11.43 -7.68 -8.43
CA LYS A 229 10.15 -7.12 -7.98
C LYS A 229 9.78 -7.74 -6.63
N PRO A 230 8.82 -7.20 -5.86
CA PRO A 230 8.40 -7.88 -4.64
C PRO A 230 7.94 -9.32 -4.92
N ASN A 231 8.20 -10.24 -4.00
CA ASN A 231 7.82 -11.64 -4.19
C ASN A 231 6.30 -11.81 -4.23
N TYR A 232 5.57 -10.97 -3.50
CA TYR A 232 4.13 -10.89 -3.51
C TYR A 232 3.70 -9.46 -3.86
N VAL A 233 2.86 -9.30 -4.87
CA VAL A 233 2.38 -7.99 -5.33
C VAL A 233 0.87 -8.05 -5.46
N VAL A 234 0.19 -7.12 -4.81
CA VAL A 234 -1.19 -6.75 -5.16
C VAL A 234 -1.11 -5.50 -6.04
N PRO A 235 -1.48 -5.60 -7.33
CA PRO A 235 -1.53 -4.48 -8.26
C PRO A 235 -2.39 -3.32 -7.75
N PHE A 236 -2.10 -2.11 -8.20
CA PHE A 236 -2.97 -0.96 -7.95
C PHE A 236 -4.39 -1.21 -8.49
N GLY A 237 -5.39 -0.87 -7.66
CA GLY A 237 -6.81 -1.04 -7.97
C GLY A 237 -7.69 -0.81 -6.74
N GLU A 238 -8.99 -1.04 -6.90
CA GLU A 238 -9.97 -0.97 -5.81
C GLU A 238 -9.74 -2.07 -4.77
N MET A 239 -9.61 -1.69 -3.50
CA MET A 239 -9.49 -2.61 -2.37
C MET A 239 -9.85 -1.91 -1.07
N ASP A 240 -10.76 -2.50 -0.29
CA ASP A 240 -11.20 -1.91 0.97
C ASP A 240 -10.09 -1.96 2.03
N LEU A 241 -10.11 -1.03 3.00
CA LEU A 241 -9.14 -0.97 4.10
C LEU A 241 -9.03 -2.31 4.87
N ASP A 242 -10.17 -2.97 5.07
CA ASP A 242 -10.24 -4.25 5.76
C ASP A 242 -9.60 -5.39 4.97
N GLU A 243 -9.75 -5.39 3.65
CA GLU A 243 -9.12 -6.38 2.77
C GLU A 243 -7.59 -6.21 2.79
N LYS A 244 -7.09 -4.96 2.87
CA LYS A 244 -5.65 -4.69 3.02
C LYS A 244 -5.09 -5.33 4.29
N VAL A 245 -5.81 -5.21 5.42
CA VAL A 245 -5.44 -5.88 6.67
C VAL A 245 -5.43 -7.40 6.49
N ASP A 246 -6.46 -7.97 5.86
CA ASP A 246 -6.54 -9.42 5.66
C ASP A 246 -5.38 -9.94 4.80
N ALA A 247 -5.03 -9.25 3.70
CA ALA A 247 -3.90 -9.61 2.85
C ALA A 247 -2.54 -9.59 3.59
N ILE A 248 -2.33 -8.62 4.50
CA ILE A 248 -1.13 -8.60 5.35
C ILE A 248 -1.07 -9.86 6.21
N PHE A 249 -2.18 -10.26 6.84
CA PHE A 249 -2.21 -11.44 7.70
C PHE A 249 -2.07 -12.75 6.92
N GLU A 250 -2.58 -12.83 5.68
CA GLU A 250 -2.31 -13.97 4.80
C GLU A 250 -0.81 -14.18 4.59
N TRP A 251 -0.04 -13.09 4.39
CA TRP A 251 1.41 -13.17 4.27
C TRP A 251 2.13 -13.47 5.59
N LEU A 252 1.69 -12.87 6.70
CA LEU A 252 2.28 -13.12 8.02
C LEU A 252 2.07 -14.57 8.49
N GLN A 253 1.03 -15.25 8.01
CA GLN A 253 0.74 -16.65 8.33
C GLN A 253 1.52 -17.65 7.45
N LEU A 254 2.24 -17.20 6.42
CA LEU A 254 3.07 -18.08 5.61
C LEU A 254 4.17 -18.76 6.46
N PRO A 255 4.64 -19.95 6.03
CA PRO A 255 5.81 -20.60 6.62
C PRO A 255 7.01 -19.66 6.64
N ALA A 256 7.87 -19.75 7.66
CA ALA A 256 8.97 -18.81 7.88
C ALA A 256 9.90 -18.57 6.67
N LYS A 257 10.09 -19.58 5.81
CA LYS A 257 10.89 -19.48 4.57
C LYS A 257 10.25 -18.62 3.46
N ASP A 258 8.92 -18.52 3.47
CA ASP A 258 8.11 -17.83 2.45
C ASP A 258 7.55 -16.51 2.99
N ARG A 259 7.51 -16.34 4.32
CA ARG A 259 7.01 -15.14 5.00
C ARG A 259 7.85 -13.90 4.66
N PRO A 260 7.23 -12.80 4.19
CA PRO A 260 7.93 -11.55 3.95
C PRO A 260 8.55 -10.95 5.22
N SER A 261 9.80 -10.50 5.12
CA SER A 261 10.43 -9.66 6.14
C SER A 261 10.13 -8.18 5.95
N PHE A 262 9.69 -7.78 4.76
CA PHE A 262 9.27 -6.42 4.45
C PHE A 262 7.93 -6.41 3.71
N ILE A 263 7.00 -5.57 4.16
CA ILE A 263 5.69 -5.38 3.54
C ILE A 263 5.46 -3.87 3.36
N SER A 264 5.23 -3.41 2.14
CA SER A 264 4.80 -2.04 1.84
C SER A 264 3.30 -1.98 1.58
N VAL A 265 2.60 -1.00 2.16
CA VAL A 265 1.14 -0.87 2.11
C VAL A 265 0.75 0.56 1.77
N TYR A 266 0.04 0.74 0.67
CA TYR A 266 -0.46 2.04 0.23
C TYR A 266 -1.97 2.20 0.50
N ILE A 267 -2.37 3.36 1.04
CA ILE A 267 -3.74 3.73 1.39
C ILE A 267 -4.08 5.08 0.71
N PRO A 268 -4.73 5.09 -0.46
CA PRO A 268 -5.02 6.30 -1.26
C PRO A 268 -6.22 7.13 -0.75
N ASP A 269 -7.02 6.56 0.16
CA ASP A 269 -8.37 7.03 0.45
C ASP A 269 -8.44 8.48 0.94
N LEU A 270 -7.46 8.90 1.76
CA LEU A 270 -7.47 10.20 2.40
C LEU A 270 -7.17 11.33 1.43
N ASP A 271 -6.15 11.14 0.58
CA ASP A 271 -5.81 12.05 -0.52
C ASP A 271 -6.99 12.22 -1.49
N THR A 272 -7.61 11.11 -1.90
CA THR A 272 -8.81 11.12 -2.77
C THR A 272 -9.92 11.99 -2.17
N VAL A 273 -10.22 11.81 -0.88
CA VAL A 273 -11.21 12.65 -0.18
C VAL A 273 -10.73 14.11 -0.09
N GLY A 274 -9.43 14.35 0.07
CA GLY A 274 -8.81 15.67 0.07
C GLY A 274 -9.03 16.43 -1.23
N HIS A 275 -8.78 15.79 -2.38
CA HIS A 275 -9.06 16.38 -3.69
C HIS A 275 -10.55 16.66 -3.90
N GLU A 276 -11.43 15.73 -3.53
CA GLU A 276 -12.87 15.89 -3.76
C GLU A 276 -13.55 16.91 -2.85
N LYS A 277 -13.15 16.94 -1.57
CA LYS A 277 -13.90 17.64 -0.50
C LYS A 277 -13.12 18.81 0.11
N GLY A 278 -11.81 18.85 -0.08
CA GLY A 278 -10.89 19.83 0.50
C GLY A 278 -10.32 19.38 1.84
N PRO A 279 -9.06 19.74 2.16
CA PRO A 279 -8.37 19.32 3.38
C PRO A 279 -9.08 19.75 4.68
N SER A 280 -9.77 20.88 4.64
CA SER A 280 -10.48 21.44 5.80
C SER A 280 -11.87 20.81 6.06
N SER A 281 -12.29 19.84 5.25
CA SER A 281 -13.65 19.28 5.29
C SER A 281 -13.90 18.29 6.44
N ASN A 282 -15.19 18.13 6.80
CA ASN A 282 -15.63 17.07 7.71
C ASN A 282 -15.50 15.67 7.10
N ASP A 283 -15.41 15.56 5.77
CA ASP A 283 -15.16 14.30 5.07
C ASP A 283 -13.75 13.76 5.38
N ILE A 284 -12.73 14.63 5.41
CA ILE A 284 -11.39 14.26 5.90
C ILE A 284 -11.48 13.71 7.32
N THR A 285 -12.20 14.39 8.22
CA THR A 285 -12.38 13.92 9.60
C THR A 285 -13.03 12.54 9.68
N ARG A 286 -14.04 12.25 8.83
CA ARG A 286 -14.66 10.92 8.75
C ARG A 286 -13.67 9.87 8.24
N LYS A 287 -12.94 10.18 7.17
CA LYS A 287 -11.96 9.25 6.60
C LYS A 287 -10.79 8.96 7.56
N LEU A 288 -10.34 9.94 8.35
CA LEU A 288 -9.36 9.72 9.42
C LEU A 288 -9.84 8.69 10.45
N VAL A 289 -11.13 8.74 10.83
CA VAL A 289 -11.71 7.76 11.76
C VAL A 289 -11.74 6.36 11.14
N GLU A 290 -12.11 6.24 9.87
CA GLU A 290 -12.12 4.95 9.15
C GLU A 290 -10.71 4.34 9.05
N ILE A 291 -9.70 5.15 8.73
CA ILE A 291 -8.31 4.70 8.67
C ILE A 291 -7.82 4.30 10.07
N ASP A 292 -8.12 5.06 11.11
CA ASP A 292 -7.75 4.69 12.48
C ASP A 292 -8.41 3.37 12.93
N GLN A 293 -9.66 3.12 12.52
CA GLN A 293 -10.35 1.84 12.75
C GLN A 293 -9.66 0.66 12.05
N MET A 294 -9.14 0.87 10.82
CA MET A 294 -8.31 -0.13 10.14
C MET A 294 -7.07 -0.46 10.99
N PHE A 295 -6.37 0.56 11.51
CA PHE A 295 -5.22 0.36 12.40
C PHE A 295 -5.64 -0.33 13.71
N ALA A 296 -6.79 0.01 14.30
CA ALA A 296 -7.28 -0.65 15.51
C ALA A 296 -7.51 -2.15 15.27
N LYS A 297 -8.13 -2.51 14.15
CA LYS A 297 -8.33 -3.90 13.74
C LYS A 297 -6.99 -4.61 13.49
N PHE A 298 -6.06 -3.93 12.82
CA PHE A 298 -4.72 -4.47 12.56
C PHE A 298 -3.96 -4.76 13.86
N ILE A 299 -3.91 -3.82 14.79
CA ILE A 299 -3.27 -4.00 16.11
C ILE A 299 -3.94 -5.12 16.90
N SER A 300 -5.28 -5.14 16.98
CA SER A 300 -6.02 -6.22 17.67
C SER A 300 -5.67 -7.59 17.10
N LYS A 301 -5.63 -7.74 15.77
CA LYS A 301 -5.25 -9.02 15.14
C LYS A 301 -3.80 -9.41 15.42
N LEU A 302 -2.88 -8.44 15.53
CA LEU A 302 -1.48 -8.72 15.89
C LEU A 302 -1.38 -9.22 17.34
N GLU A 303 -2.16 -8.66 18.25
CA GLU A 303 -2.23 -9.09 19.65
C GLU A 303 -2.86 -10.48 19.76
N ASP A 304 -4.00 -10.72 19.11
CA ASP A 304 -4.70 -12.01 19.09
C ASP A 304 -3.84 -13.14 18.49
N SER A 305 -2.95 -12.80 17.55
CA SER A 305 -2.03 -13.74 16.91
C SER A 305 -0.67 -13.84 17.61
N GLU A 306 -0.47 -13.17 18.76
CA GLU A 306 0.80 -13.09 19.49
C GLU A 306 1.98 -12.54 18.64
N LEU A 307 1.69 -11.81 17.56
CA LEU A 307 2.67 -11.28 16.60
C LEU A 307 3.16 -9.87 16.95
N ILE A 308 2.47 -9.13 17.81
CA ILE A 308 2.75 -7.70 18.08
C ILE A 308 4.21 -7.41 18.48
N ASN A 309 4.90 -8.35 19.12
CA ASN A 309 6.30 -8.19 19.53
C ASN A 309 7.33 -8.52 18.42
N PHE A 310 6.87 -8.95 17.25
CA PHE A 310 7.69 -9.36 16.12
C PHE A 310 7.48 -8.48 14.87
N ILE A 311 6.66 -7.43 14.98
CA ILE A 311 6.35 -6.53 13.87
C ILE A 311 6.89 -5.13 14.19
N ASP A 312 7.71 -4.61 13.29
CA ASP A 312 8.00 -3.19 13.22
C ASP A 312 6.95 -2.52 12.34
N ILE A 313 6.17 -1.62 12.92
CA ILE A 313 5.15 -0.84 12.23
C ILE A 313 5.74 0.55 11.97
N MET A 314 5.74 0.98 10.71
CA MET A 314 6.11 2.32 10.30
C MET A 314 4.95 2.92 9.51
N VAL A 315 4.42 4.07 9.93
CA VAL A 315 3.31 4.79 9.31
C VAL A 315 3.81 6.16 8.85
N VAL A 316 3.66 6.43 7.57
CA VAL A 316 4.11 7.66 6.93
C VAL A 316 3.02 8.24 6.03
N SER A 317 3.26 9.45 5.54
CA SER A 317 2.63 9.94 4.33
C SER A 317 3.69 10.45 3.36
N ASP A 318 3.34 10.53 2.10
CA ASP A 318 4.18 11.03 1.02
C ASP A 318 4.20 12.56 0.95
N HIS A 319 3.07 13.21 1.20
CA HIS A 319 2.91 14.66 1.26
C HIS A 319 1.70 15.07 2.13
N GLY A 320 1.48 16.39 2.21
CA GLY A 320 0.27 16.98 2.79
C GLY A 320 -0.77 17.35 1.74
N MET A 321 -1.61 18.35 2.03
CA MET A 321 -2.74 18.77 1.20
C MET A 321 -3.11 20.23 1.50
N SER A 322 -3.38 21.02 0.46
CA SER A 322 -3.76 22.44 0.58
C SER A 322 -5.07 22.71 -0.12
N ASP A 323 -5.87 23.64 0.43
CA ASP A 323 -7.12 24.09 -0.20
C ASP A 323 -6.82 24.84 -1.52
N THR A 324 -7.76 24.78 -2.44
CA THR A 324 -7.73 25.52 -3.71
C THR A 324 -9.04 26.30 -3.92
N GLU A 325 -9.02 27.22 -4.88
CA GLU A 325 -10.22 27.98 -5.24
C GLU A 325 -10.30 28.17 -6.77
N PRO A 326 -11.41 27.80 -7.44
CA PRO A 326 -11.53 27.97 -8.88
C PRO A 326 -11.37 29.43 -9.36
N SER A 327 -11.76 30.40 -8.53
CA SER A 327 -11.55 31.85 -8.80
C SER A 327 -10.07 32.28 -8.75
N LYS A 328 -9.20 31.41 -8.23
CA LYS A 328 -7.76 31.62 -8.06
C LYS A 328 -6.95 30.76 -9.03
N ALA A 329 -7.60 30.12 -10.00
CA ALA A 329 -6.92 29.45 -11.09
C ALA A 329 -6.10 30.45 -11.93
N LEU A 330 -4.84 30.13 -12.16
CA LEU A 330 -3.94 30.88 -13.03
C LEU A 330 -3.85 30.13 -14.37
N PHE A 331 -4.15 30.82 -15.47
CA PHE A 331 -4.17 30.20 -16.79
C PHE A 331 -2.85 30.44 -17.52
N ILE A 332 -2.11 29.37 -17.82
CA ILE A 332 -0.81 29.48 -18.50
C ILE A 332 -0.97 30.13 -19.89
N ASP A 333 -2.09 29.86 -20.55
CA ASP A 333 -2.49 30.41 -21.85
C ASP A 333 -2.61 31.96 -21.86
N ASP A 334 -2.79 32.60 -20.71
CA ASP A 334 -2.86 34.07 -20.63
C ASP A 334 -1.48 34.72 -20.73
N TYR A 335 -0.42 33.95 -20.48
CA TYR A 335 0.97 34.45 -20.44
C TYR A 335 1.81 33.95 -21.61
N LEU A 336 1.54 32.74 -22.11
CA LEU A 336 2.36 32.03 -23.08
C LEU A 336 1.58 31.62 -24.33
N ASP A 337 2.28 31.57 -25.47
CA ASP A 337 1.77 30.98 -26.70
C ASP A 337 1.92 29.46 -26.64
N MET A 338 0.82 28.74 -26.38
CA MET A 338 0.80 27.29 -26.25
C MET A 338 1.25 26.53 -27.51
N LYS A 339 1.44 27.20 -28.66
CA LYS A 339 2.07 26.57 -29.83
C LYS A 339 3.59 26.47 -29.70
N LYS A 340 4.21 27.31 -28.86
CA LYS A 340 5.67 27.45 -28.70
C LYS A 340 6.23 26.75 -27.47
N VAL A 341 5.37 26.34 -26.54
CA VAL A 341 5.76 25.66 -25.31
C VAL A 341 4.96 24.37 -25.18
N ASP A 342 5.59 23.37 -24.59
CA ASP A 342 4.91 22.21 -24.02
C ASP A 342 4.87 22.41 -22.50
N VAL A 343 3.72 22.08 -21.90
CA VAL A 343 3.45 22.28 -20.48
C VAL A 343 3.05 20.94 -19.91
N PHE A 344 3.67 20.57 -18.80
CA PHE A 344 3.37 19.35 -18.08
C PHE A 344 3.05 19.66 -16.62
N ASP A 345 2.37 18.72 -15.97
CA ASP A 345 2.17 18.68 -14.53
C ASP A 345 1.52 19.94 -13.93
N THR A 346 0.37 20.32 -14.48
CA THR A 346 -0.50 21.34 -13.88
C THR A 346 -1.21 20.80 -12.64
N TYR A 347 -1.71 21.68 -11.77
CA TYR A 347 -2.35 21.38 -10.47
C TYR A 347 -1.41 20.89 -9.36
N PRO A 348 -0.74 21.78 -8.60
CA PRO A 348 -0.76 23.25 -8.66
C PRO A 348 0.44 23.87 -9.37
N MET A 349 1.55 23.14 -9.50
CA MET A 349 2.72 23.63 -10.20
C MET A 349 2.52 23.58 -11.72
N ALA A 350 3.51 24.01 -12.48
CA ALA A 350 3.61 23.70 -13.90
C ALA A 350 5.08 23.62 -14.29
N THR A 351 5.42 22.62 -15.10
CA THR A 351 6.72 22.50 -15.74
C THR A 351 6.59 22.86 -17.21
N ILE A 352 7.54 23.63 -17.73
CA ILE A 352 7.40 24.27 -19.04
C ILE A 352 8.67 24.04 -19.86
N GLN A 353 8.47 23.41 -21.02
CA GLN A 353 9.49 23.13 -22.01
C GLN A 353 9.25 23.99 -23.25
N PRO A 354 10.06 25.04 -23.49
CA PRO A 354 10.04 25.74 -24.77
C PRO A 354 10.44 24.81 -25.91
N LYS A 355 9.73 24.89 -27.04
CA LYS A 355 10.06 24.11 -28.25
C LYS A 355 11.34 24.57 -28.92
N ASN A 356 11.72 25.82 -28.67
CA ASN A 356 13.02 26.35 -29.03
C ASN A 356 13.79 26.72 -27.75
N ILE A 357 14.96 26.11 -27.55
CA ILE A 357 15.78 26.31 -26.36
C ILE A 357 16.20 27.78 -26.17
N SER A 358 16.33 28.55 -27.25
CA SER A 358 16.65 29.99 -27.15
C SER A 358 15.55 30.81 -26.49
N ASP A 359 14.33 30.28 -26.39
CA ASP A 359 13.18 30.98 -25.86
C ASP A 359 13.02 30.80 -24.33
N ILE A 360 13.89 30.03 -23.66
CA ILE A 360 13.83 29.81 -22.20
C ILE A 360 13.78 31.13 -21.43
N ASN A 361 14.74 32.02 -21.66
CA ASN A 361 14.79 33.31 -20.96
C ASN A 361 13.58 34.19 -21.28
N LEU A 362 13.07 34.16 -22.51
CA LEU A 362 11.88 34.90 -22.90
C LEU A 362 10.63 34.39 -22.17
N VAL A 363 10.45 33.07 -22.07
CA VAL A 363 9.33 32.44 -21.37
C VAL A 363 9.43 32.73 -19.87
N TYR A 364 10.63 32.58 -19.31
CA TYR A 364 10.92 32.90 -17.91
C TYR A 364 10.57 34.36 -17.58
N ASP A 365 11.06 35.33 -18.36
CA ASP A 365 10.84 36.76 -18.12
C ASP A 365 9.35 37.12 -18.21
N LYS A 366 8.59 36.51 -19.12
CA LYS A 366 7.14 36.69 -19.20
C LYS A 366 6.43 36.25 -17.94
N LEU A 367 6.74 35.04 -17.45
CA LEU A 367 6.15 34.51 -16.23
C LEU A 367 6.60 35.31 -15.01
N LEU A 368 7.87 35.68 -14.92
CA LEU A 368 8.40 36.46 -13.79
C LEU A 368 7.72 37.83 -13.71
N ASN A 369 7.59 38.54 -14.83
CA ASN A 369 6.94 39.85 -14.86
C ASN A 369 5.46 39.79 -14.49
N ALA A 370 4.78 38.69 -14.82
CA ALA A 370 3.38 38.45 -14.46
C ALA A 370 3.18 37.87 -13.05
N SER A 371 4.26 37.48 -12.36
CA SER A 371 4.17 36.81 -11.05
C SER A 371 3.66 37.70 -9.91
N ARG A 372 3.63 39.02 -10.11
CA ARG A 372 3.30 39.99 -9.06
C ARG A 372 2.06 40.81 -9.41
N VAL A 373 1.13 40.90 -8.46
CA VAL A 373 -0.03 41.80 -8.51
C VAL A 373 0.09 42.77 -7.33
N GLY A 374 0.39 44.03 -7.63
CA GLY A 374 0.76 45.01 -6.61
C GLY A 374 2.00 44.55 -5.83
N ASN A 375 1.89 44.43 -4.51
CA ASN A 375 2.98 43.96 -3.64
C ASN A 375 2.98 42.44 -3.43
N GLU A 376 1.98 41.72 -3.97
CA GLU A 376 1.80 40.29 -3.75
C GLU A 376 2.47 39.48 -4.85
N THR A 377 3.33 38.53 -4.47
CA THR A 377 3.83 37.48 -5.37
C THR A 377 2.84 36.32 -5.36
N LEU A 378 2.25 36.01 -6.52
CA LEU A 378 1.26 34.95 -6.70
C LEU A 378 1.90 33.57 -6.89
N TYR A 379 3.04 33.55 -7.57
CA TYR A 379 3.81 32.33 -7.83
C TYR A 379 5.29 32.63 -7.93
N LYS A 380 6.10 31.61 -7.74
CA LYS A 380 7.54 31.64 -8.01
C LYS A 380 7.79 30.93 -9.33
N VAL A 381 8.78 31.40 -10.08
CA VAL A 381 9.25 30.78 -11.32
C VAL A 381 10.76 30.62 -11.22
N TRP A 382 11.27 29.49 -11.69
CA TRP A 382 12.67 29.14 -11.64
C TRP A 382 13.14 28.54 -12.96
N ILE A 383 14.40 28.80 -13.29
CA ILE A 383 15.19 28.04 -14.26
C ILE A 383 15.84 26.87 -13.51
N THR A 384 15.73 25.67 -14.06
CA THR A 384 16.23 24.43 -13.43
C THR A 384 17.63 24.04 -13.88
N ASN A 385 18.18 24.70 -14.89
CA ASN A 385 19.56 24.52 -15.34
C ASN A 385 20.42 25.71 -14.87
N GLU A 386 21.34 25.44 -13.94
CA GLU A 386 22.28 26.42 -13.42
C GLU A 386 23.19 27.07 -14.48
N ASN A 387 23.40 26.41 -15.62
CA ASN A 387 24.19 26.95 -16.73
C ASN A 387 23.42 27.96 -17.60
N GLU A 388 22.10 28.03 -17.46
CA GLU A 388 21.21 28.81 -18.34
C GLU A 388 20.61 30.05 -17.65
N GLY A 389 20.76 30.19 -16.33
CA GLY A 389 20.17 31.26 -15.53
C GLY A 389 21.17 32.25 -14.91
N LYS A 390 20.68 33.45 -14.56
CA LYS A 390 21.35 34.32 -13.57
C LYS A 390 21.01 33.81 -12.17
N SER A 391 21.89 34.01 -11.18
CA SER A 391 21.79 33.41 -9.83
C SER A 391 20.40 33.51 -9.17
N ASP A 392 19.72 34.64 -9.31
CA ASP A 392 18.45 34.93 -8.62
C ASP A 392 17.23 34.22 -9.25
N TYR A 393 17.44 33.54 -10.38
CA TYR A 393 16.42 32.85 -11.15
C TYR A 393 16.49 31.33 -11.02
N LEU A 394 17.52 30.82 -10.34
CA LEU A 394 17.75 29.38 -10.25
C LEU A 394 16.83 28.75 -9.21
N ILE A 395 16.41 27.53 -9.52
CA ILE A 395 15.74 26.69 -8.54
C ILE A 395 16.66 26.51 -7.31
N PRO A 396 16.14 26.66 -6.09
CA PRO A 396 16.99 26.54 -4.91
C PRO A 396 17.58 25.13 -4.75
N GLU A 397 18.88 25.06 -4.46
CA GLU A 397 19.64 23.81 -4.31
C GLU A 397 18.99 22.82 -3.33
N ARG A 398 18.36 23.32 -2.26
CA ARG A 398 17.63 22.51 -1.26
C ARG A 398 16.54 21.60 -1.85
N TYR A 399 16.07 21.88 -3.07
CA TYR A 399 15.05 21.07 -3.72
C TYR A 399 15.63 19.87 -4.47
N HIS A 400 16.95 19.84 -4.74
CA HIS A 400 17.59 18.76 -5.49
C HIS A 400 16.79 18.41 -6.76
N TYR A 401 16.54 19.44 -7.57
CA TYR A 401 15.62 19.39 -8.70
C TYR A 401 16.19 20.13 -9.92
N SER A 402 17.31 19.62 -10.45
CA SER A 402 18.06 20.24 -11.54
C SER A 402 17.93 19.48 -12.86
N SER A 403 17.62 20.20 -13.93
CA SER A 403 17.59 19.60 -15.29
C SER A 403 18.98 19.29 -15.83
N LEU A 404 20.05 19.78 -15.18
CA LEU A 404 21.42 19.36 -15.47
C LEU A 404 21.68 17.92 -15.00
N ILE A 405 21.06 17.52 -13.88
CA ILE A 405 21.18 16.16 -13.34
C ILE A 405 20.21 15.21 -14.06
N ASN A 406 19.01 15.69 -14.38
CA ASN A 406 17.99 14.87 -15.04
C ASN A 406 17.17 15.66 -16.07
N GLU A 407 17.38 15.34 -17.33
CA GLU A 407 16.71 15.93 -18.50
C GLU A 407 15.18 15.70 -18.57
N ARG A 408 14.61 14.89 -17.66
CA ARG A 408 13.15 14.79 -17.48
C ARG A 408 12.56 16.03 -16.81
N ILE A 409 13.39 16.79 -16.10
CA ILE A 409 12.99 18.06 -15.49
C ILE A 409 12.98 19.13 -16.58
N SER A 410 11.83 19.78 -16.77
CA SER A 410 11.72 20.87 -17.75
C SER A 410 12.58 22.07 -17.34
N PRO A 411 13.15 22.83 -18.29
CA PRO A 411 14.03 23.98 -18.02
C PRO A 411 13.41 25.07 -17.15
N ILE A 412 12.08 25.18 -17.13
CA ILE A 412 11.33 26.17 -16.35
C ILE A 412 10.31 25.43 -15.50
N VAL A 413 10.26 25.79 -14.21
CA VAL A 413 9.22 25.34 -13.29
C VAL A 413 8.62 26.53 -12.56
N THR A 414 7.29 26.53 -12.41
CA THR A 414 6.55 27.58 -11.71
C THR A 414 5.61 26.97 -10.69
N VAL A 415 5.59 27.55 -9.49
CA VAL A 415 4.82 27.04 -8.36
C VAL A 415 4.08 28.21 -7.71
N PRO A 416 2.74 28.19 -7.71
CA PRO A 416 1.94 29.19 -7.03
C PRO A 416 1.96 28.99 -5.52
N LYS A 417 1.58 30.01 -4.76
CA LYS A 417 1.21 29.82 -3.35
C LYS A 417 -0.26 29.40 -3.25
N PRO A 418 -0.66 28.60 -2.26
CA PRO A 418 -2.08 28.38 -1.99
C PRO A 418 -2.87 29.68 -1.79
N PRO A 419 -4.15 29.73 -2.18
CA PRO A 419 -4.93 28.69 -2.86
C PRO A 419 -4.85 28.78 -4.40
N TYR A 420 -3.83 29.46 -4.96
CA TYR A 420 -3.64 29.56 -6.40
C TYR A 420 -3.14 28.23 -6.98
N THR A 421 -3.50 27.97 -8.23
CA THR A 421 -3.24 26.70 -8.92
C THR A 421 -3.04 27.00 -10.41
N TRP A 422 -1.95 26.51 -11.00
CA TRP A 422 -1.78 26.58 -12.46
C TRP A 422 -2.69 25.60 -13.17
N VAL A 423 -3.31 26.06 -14.26
CA VAL A 423 -4.13 25.27 -15.16
C VAL A 423 -3.94 25.74 -16.61
N THR A 424 -4.38 24.92 -17.56
CA THR A 424 -4.62 25.38 -18.94
C THR A 424 -6.10 25.72 -19.11
N LYS A 425 -6.43 26.61 -20.05
CA LYS A 425 -7.84 26.90 -20.41
C LYS A 425 -8.58 25.66 -20.93
N LYS A 426 -7.84 24.73 -21.53
CA LYS A 426 -8.39 23.48 -22.07
C LYS A 426 -8.82 22.54 -20.94
N ASP A 427 -8.02 22.45 -19.87
CA ASP A 427 -8.21 21.47 -18.80
C ASP A 427 -8.98 22.05 -17.60
N PHE A 428 -9.27 23.35 -17.61
CA PHE A 428 -10.06 24.00 -16.57
C PHE A 428 -11.55 23.70 -16.70
N ASN A 429 -12.11 23.12 -15.64
CA ASN A 429 -13.55 23.01 -15.45
C ASN A 429 -13.90 23.38 -14.01
N LYS A 430 -14.70 24.44 -13.84
CA LYS A 430 -15.09 24.96 -12.52
C LYS A 430 -15.86 23.94 -11.67
N GLU A 431 -16.65 23.06 -12.28
CA GLU A 431 -17.50 22.09 -11.56
C GLU A 431 -16.70 20.91 -11.00
N THR A 432 -15.62 20.54 -11.70
CA THR A 432 -14.76 19.41 -11.35
C THR A 432 -13.39 19.86 -10.84
N PHE A 433 -13.22 21.16 -10.57
CA PHE A 433 -11.97 21.70 -10.04
C PHE A 433 -11.73 21.09 -8.65
N PRO A 434 -10.58 20.44 -8.43
CA PRO A 434 -10.30 19.78 -7.15
C PRO A 434 -10.31 20.82 -6.04
N ARG A 435 -10.86 20.48 -4.87
CA ARG A 435 -10.96 21.39 -3.70
C ARG A 435 -9.70 21.40 -2.86
N GLY A 436 -8.92 20.33 -2.93
CA GLY A 436 -7.58 20.24 -2.39
C GLY A 436 -6.61 19.83 -3.49
N VAL A 437 -5.37 20.29 -3.44
CA VAL A 437 -4.27 19.77 -4.25
C VAL A 437 -2.96 19.79 -3.43
N HIS A 438 -1.94 19.12 -3.96
CA HIS A 438 -0.60 19.05 -3.42
C HIS A 438 0.41 19.11 -4.58
N GLY A 439 1.69 19.35 -4.27
CA GLY A 439 2.74 19.62 -5.28
C GLY A 439 3.35 21.03 -5.14
N TYR A 440 2.93 21.76 -4.10
CA TYR A 440 3.50 23.04 -3.72
C TYR A 440 4.95 22.89 -3.20
N GLU A 441 5.56 24.02 -2.82
CA GLU A 441 6.88 23.99 -2.17
C GLU A 441 6.84 23.15 -0.88
N ASN A 442 7.79 22.21 -0.74
CA ASN A 442 7.87 21.29 0.42
C ASN A 442 8.18 21.98 1.77
N THR A 443 8.33 23.30 1.77
CA THR A 443 8.60 24.12 2.97
C THR A 443 7.34 24.67 3.61
N ILE A 444 6.19 24.64 2.93
CA ILE A 444 4.93 25.15 3.49
C ILE A 444 4.32 24.14 4.46
N ASP A 445 3.65 24.64 5.50
CA ASP A 445 3.06 23.80 6.55
C ASP A 445 2.03 22.81 6.00
N ASP A 446 1.30 23.20 4.96
CA ASP A 446 0.28 22.38 4.31
C ASP A 446 0.83 21.10 3.70
N MET A 447 2.10 21.08 3.29
CA MET A 447 2.75 19.94 2.62
C MET A 447 3.53 19.03 3.59
N LYS A 448 3.57 19.36 4.89
CA LYS A 448 4.25 18.53 5.89
C LYS A 448 3.56 17.17 6.04
N ALA A 449 4.35 16.11 5.98
CA ALA A 449 3.92 14.72 6.10
C ALA A 449 4.06 14.18 7.53
N ILE A 450 3.48 13.02 7.82
CA ILE A 450 3.59 12.33 9.11
C ILE A 450 4.69 11.26 9.11
N PHE A 451 5.24 10.98 10.30
CA PHE A 451 6.03 9.79 10.58
C PHE A 451 5.73 9.30 11.99
N LEU A 452 5.29 8.04 12.09
CA LEU A 452 5.03 7.32 13.34
C LEU A 452 5.63 5.91 13.21
N ALA A 453 6.28 5.40 14.24
CA ALA A 453 6.82 4.04 14.21
C ALA A 453 6.80 3.39 15.60
N ARG A 454 6.56 2.08 15.63
CA ARG A 454 6.57 1.27 16.86
C ARG A 454 6.94 -0.16 16.51
N GLY A 455 7.79 -0.78 17.34
CA GLY A 455 8.15 -2.19 17.18
C GLY A 455 9.42 -2.56 17.93
N PRO A 456 9.88 -3.81 17.84
CA PRO A 456 11.06 -4.30 18.54
C PRO A 456 12.37 -3.63 18.10
N SER A 457 12.45 -3.06 16.89
CA SER A 457 13.65 -2.35 16.42
C SER A 457 13.71 -0.89 16.89
N PHE A 458 12.63 -0.37 17.45
CA PHE A 458 12.56 0.99 17.98
C PHE A 458 12.71 1.01 19.50
N GLN A 459 13.38 2.03 20.01
CA GLN A 459 13.47 2.28 21.45
C GLN A 459 12.07 2.57 22.00
N LYS A 460 11.73 1.90 23.11
CA LYS A 460 10.49 2.19 23.84
C LYS A 460 10.64 3.52 24.55
N LYS A 461 10.17 4.59 23.93
CA LYS A 461 10.09 5.92 24.53
C LYS A 461 8.63 6.31 24.64
N VAL A 462 8.26 6.84 25.81
CA VAL A 462 6.90 7.33 26.03
C VAL A 462 6.85 8.80 25.67
N ASN A 463 5.91 9.19 24.81
CA ASN A 463 5.71 10.58 24.36
C ASN A 463 6.96 11.24 23.77
N PHE A 464 7.71 10.48 22.96
CA PHE A 464 8.90 11.00 22.31
C PHE A 464 8.61 11.44 20.87
N THR A 465 8.97 12.69 20.59
CA THR A 465 8.88 13.30 19.26
C THR A 465 10.28 13.76 18.86
N MET A 466 10.73 13.33 17.68
CA MET A 466 11.99 13.75 17.09
C MET A 466 11.83 15.02 16.27
N GLU A 467 12.95 15.71 16.07
CA GLU A 467 13.08 16.80 15.11
C GLU A 467 12.64 16.38 13.70
N PRO A 468 12.22 17.33 12.85
CA PRO A 468 11.89 17.05 11.46
C PRO A 468 13.05 16.43 10.67
N PHE A 469 12.72 15.58 9.70
CA PHE A 469 13.69 14.95 8.81
C PHE A 469 13.11 14.71 7.40
N ALA A 470 13.97 14.52 6.39
CA ALA A 470 13.57 14.28 5.01
C ALA A 470 13.15 12.83 4.77
N ASN A 471 12.14 12.59 3.95
CA ASN A 471 11.64 11.23 3.68
C ASN A 471 12.68 10.31 3.00
N THR A 472 13.73 10.86 2.40
CA THR A 472 14.88 10.12 1.82
C THR A 472 15.67 9.35 2.88
N GLU A 473 15.65 9.80 4.13
CA GLU A 473 16.36 9.14 5.24
C GLU A 473 15.77 7.76 5.57
N LEU A 474 14.49 7.52 5.22
CA LEU A 474 13.79 6.29 5.60
C LEU A 474 14.36 5.05 4.94
N TYR A 475 14.90 5.14 3.73
CA TYR A 475 15.45 3.98 3.03
C TYR A 475 16.58 3.32 3.82
N GLU A 476 17.50 4.12 4.36
CA GLU A 476 18.60 3.59 5.17
C GLU A 476 18.08 3.05 6.52
N VAL A 477 17.13 3.74 7.15
CA VAL A 477 16.47 3.27 8.39
C VAL A 477 15.86 1.89 8.18
N MET A 478 15.11 1.70 7.09
CA MET A 478 14.48 0.43 6.77
C MET A 478 15.51 -0.65 6.44
N CYS A 479 16.60 -0.34 5.73
CA CYS A 479 17.70 -1.28 5.51
C CYS A 479 18.34 -1.74 6.83
N ARG A 480 18.52 -0.83 7.79
CA ARG A 480 19.05 -1.17 9.12
C ARG A 480 18.11 -2.09 9.89
N ILE A 481 16.81 -1.80 9.91
CA ILE A 481 15.79 -2.67 10.53
C ILE A 481 15.84 -4.08 9.94
N LEU A 482 15.98 -4.19 8.61
CA LEU A 482 16.11 -5.47 7.91
C LEU A 482 17.49 -6.12 8.05
N ARG A 483 18.48 -5.43 8.66
CA ARG A 483 19.87 -5.85 8.82
C ARG A 483 20.58 -6.14 7.50
N ILE A 484 20.32 -5.31 6.50
CA ILE A 484 20.92 -5.38 5.16
C ILE A 484 21.69 -4.11 4.85
N LYS A 485 22.68 -4.22 3.95
CA LYS A 485 23.41 -3.04 3.47
C LYS A 485 22.57 -2.31 2.42
N SER A 486 22.37 -1.01 2.61
CA SER A 486 21.68 -0.16 1.65
C SER A 486 22.48 0.02 0.35
N ALA A 487 21.77 0.26 -0.76
CA ALA A 487 22.38 0.81 -1.96
C ALA A 487 22.80 2.27 -1.73
N PRO A 488 23.69 2.85 -2.57
CA PRO A 488 24.01 4.27 -2.53
C PRO A 488 22.74 5.12 -2.66
N ASN A 489 22.55 6.07 -1.75
CA ASN A 489 21.35 6.91 -1.64
C ASN A 489 21.71 8.29 -1.04
N ASN A 490 20.72 9.15 -0.87
CA ASN A 490 20.88 10.53 -0.40
C ASN A 490 20.61 10.72 1.12
N SER A 491 20.55 9.64 1.91
CA SER A 491 20.49 9.76 3.38
C SER A 491 21.72 10.50 3.92
N THR A 492 21.51 11.28 4.97
CA THR A 492 22.54 12.17 5.53
C THR A 492 23.12 11.63 6.84
N GLU A 493 24.33 12.08 7.19
CA GLU A 493 24.91 11.78 8.52
C GLU A 493 24.03 12.32 9.66
N SER A 494 23.40 13.48 9.46
CA SER A 494 22.44 14.06 10.41
C SER A 494 21.19 13.20 10.58
N GLY A 495 20.63 12.70 9.48
CA GLY A 495 19.49 11.78 9.50
C GLY A 495 19.84 10.48 10.21
N ARG A 496 20.98 9.88 9.88
CA ARG A 496 21.49 8.69 10.59
C ARG A 496 21.62 8.95 12.10
N ALA A 497 22.26 10.05 12.50
CA ALA A 497 22.43 10.41 13.89
C ALA A 497 21.10 10.68 14.62
N LEU A 498 20.07 11.14 13.92
CA LEU A 498 18.72 11.28 14.45
C LEU A 498 18.11 9.90 14.77
N PHE A 499 18.21 8.96 13.82
CA PHE A 499 17.66 7.62 13.97
C PHE A 499 18.46 6.73 14.94
N ASP A 500 19.76 6.95 15.11
CA ASP A 500 20.58 6.28 16.13
C ASP A 500 20.06 6.50 17.56
N LYS A 501 19.38 7.64 17.79
CA LYS A 501 18.79 7.95 19.10
C LYS A 501 17.51 7.17 19.39
N VAL A 502 16.92 6.52 18.39
CA VAL A 502 15.57 5.91 18.48
C VAL A 502 15.53 4.48 17.99
N LEU A 503 16.57 3.98 17.33
CA LEU A 503 16.71 2.57 16.98
C LEU A 503 17.40 1.80 18.11
N ASN A 504 17.07 0.52 18.23
CA ASN A 504 17.58 -0.41 19.25
C ASN A 504 18.34 -1.59 18.62
N ILE A 505 19.09 -1.32 17.55
CA ILE A 505 19.73 -2.33 16.69
C ILE A 505 21.17 -1.96 16.34
#